data_AF-A0A2V2SS37-F1
#
_entry.id   AF-A0A2V2SS37-F1
#
_cell.length_a   1.000
_cell.length_b   1.000
_cell.length_c   1.000
_cell.angle_alpha   90.00
_cell.angle_beta   90.00
_cell.angle_gamma   90.00
#
_symmetry.space_group_name_H-M   'P 1'
#
loop_
_entity.id
_entity.type
_entity.pdbx_description
1 polymer ?
#
loop_
_entity_poly.entity_id
_entity_poly.type
_entity_poly.pdbx_seq_one_letter_code
_entity_poly.pdbx_strand_id
1 'polypeptide(L)'
;MGLFGVLIGLVALLAAMLICTEVLLPNYIRLWRQAPIVETVYPTFFIVSGLAIGPMMLVAGVHTLLYRKPLTSQSPTWFKIAGHLLGVGIILLLVVGPALAIGTTIALKYMDYRACSQLRVSGSGWQVFWVNNDNYCFKPDSYIEDSWPCRNMDGKTYCLRADGL
;
A
#
# COMPACT_ATOMS: atom_id res chain seq x y z
N MET A 1 -0.68 -2.87 -28.59
CA MET A 1 0.09 -2.20 -27.52
C MET A 1 -0.68 -1.08 -26.83
N GLY A 2 -1.44 -0.23 -27.53
CA GLY A 2 -2.20 0.88 -26.89
C GLY A 2 -3.18 0.44 -25.79
N LEU A 3 -4.02 -0.58 -26.03
CA LEU A 3 -5.00 -1.09 -25.05
C LEU A 3 -4.34 -1.57 -23.75
N PHE A 4 -3.23 -2.29 -23.89
CA PHE A 4 -2.45 -2.77 -22.75
C PHE A 4 -1.88 -1.63 -21.91
N GLY A 5 -1.37 -0.57 -22.56
CA GLY A 5 -0.90 0.64 -21.87
C GLY A 5 -2.01 1.36 -21.10
N VAL A 6 -3.21 1.44 -21.67
CA VAL A 6 -4.38 2.00 -20.98
C VAL A 6 -4.76 1.18 -19.76
N LEU A 7 -4.88 -0.15 -19.91
CA LEU A 7 -5.28 -1.03 -18.81
C LEU A 7 -4.26 -0.99 -17.66
N ILE A 8 -2.96 -1.10 -17.96
CA ILE A 8 -1.92 -1.01 -16.92
C ILE A 8 -1.88 0.37 -16.28
N GLY A 9 -1.95 1.45 -17.08
CA GLY A 9 -1.94 2.80 -16.56
C GLY A 9 -3.11 3.08 -15.61
N LEU A 10 -4.30 2.58 -15.97
CA LEU A 10 -5.50 2.68 -15.14
C LEU A 10 -5.36 1.87 -13.85
N VAL A 11 -4.95 0.60 -13.94
CA VAL A 11 -4.76 -0.26 -12.75
C VAL A 11 -3.70 0.33 -11.82
N ALA A 12 -2.57 0.77 -12.35
CA ALA A 12 -1.49 1.35 -11.54
C ALA A 12 -1.93 2.63 -10.83
N LEU A 13 -2.65 3.52 -11.52
CA LEU A 13 -3.14 4.78 -10.93
C LEU A 13 -4.21 4.51 -9.87
N LEU A 14 -5.21 3.68 -10.18
CA LEU A 14 -6.29 3.35 -9.24
C LEU A 14 -5.76 2.60 -8.02
N ALA A 15 -4.87 1.63 -8.22
CA ALA A 15 -4.25 0.92 -7.11
C ALA A 15 -3.46 1.87 -6.21
N ALA A 16 -2.67 2.78 -6.79
CA ALA A 16 -1.91 3.77 -6.01
C ALA A 16 -2.83 4.72 -5.23
N MET A 17 -3.90 5.22 -5.85
CA MET A 17 -4.88 6.09 -5.18
C MET A 17 -5.57 5.37 -4.02
N LEU A 18 -6.11 4.16 -4.26
CA LEU A 18 -6.78 3.36 -3.23
C LEU A 18 -5.84 2.99 -2.09
N ILE A 19 -4.61 2.61 -2.39
CA ILE A 19 -3.62 2.28 -1.36
C ILE A 19 -3.25 3.52 -0.54
N CYS A 20 -3.14 4.69 -1.18
CA CYS A 20 -2.89 5.93 -0.47
C CYS A 20 -4.05 6.28 0.50
N THR A 21 -5.31 6.11 0.09
CA THR A 21 -6.48 6.49 0.90
C THR A 21 -6.89 5.45 1.92
N GLU A 22 -6.87 4.16 1.57
CA GLU A 22 -7.43 3.08 2.40
C GLU A 22 -6.37 2.36 3.25
N VAL A 23 -5.08 2.46 2.89
CA VAL A 23 -4.01 1.71 3.57
C VAL A 23 -2.99 2.63 4.22
N LEU A 24 -2.28 3.45 3.43
CA LEU A 24 -1.20 4.32 3.93
C LEU A 24 -1.72 5.34 4.94
N LEU A 25 -2.71 6.15 4.55
CA LEU A 25 -3.23 7.22 5.39
C LEU A 25 -3.85 6.67 6.70
N PRO A 26 -4.72 5.65 6.68
CA PRO A 26 -5.25 5.05 7.90
C PRO A 26 -4.17 4.43 8.78
N ASN A 27 -3.14 3.81 8.22
CA ASN A 27 -2.04 3.26 9.01
C ASN A 27 -1.27 4.35 9.77
N TYR A 28 -0.97 5.48 9.13
CA TYR A 28 -0.33 6.60 9.82
C TYR A 28 -1.25 7.26 10.86
N ILE A 29 -2.57 7.33 10.59
CA ILE A 29 -3.54 7.83 11.57
C ILE A 29 -3.60 6.89 12.80
N ARG A 30 -3.65 5.57 12.58
CA ARG A 30 -3.64 4.56 13.66
C ARG A 30 -2.36 4.65 14.49
N LEU A 31 -1.23 4.80 13.81
CA LEU A 31 0.07 4.98 14.44
C LEU A 31 0.10 6.26 15.30
N TRP A 32 -0.42 7.37 14.78
CA TRP A 32 -0.50 8.65 15.50
C TRP A 32 -1.43 8.58 16.72
N ARG A 33 -2.53 7.81 16.63
CA ARG A 33 -3.46 7.57 17.74
C ARG A 33 -3.01 6.49 18.73
N GLN A 34 -1.84 5.87 18.51
CA GLN A 34 -1.33 4.76 19.32
C GLN A 34 -2.32 3.59 19.44
N ALA A 35 -2.95 3.23 18.31
CA ALA A 35 -3.91 2.13 18.26
C ALA A 35 -3.28 0.80 18.75
N PRO A 36 -4.04 -0.09 19.43
CA PRO A 36 -3.47 -1.31 20.03
C PRO A 36 -2.82 -2.26 19.01
N ILE A 37 -3.33 -2.25 17.77
CA ILE A 37 -2.82 -3.04 16.65
C ILE A 37 -2.60 -2.11 15.47
N VAL A 38 -1.46 -2.26 14.79
CA VAL A 38 -1.18 -1.60 13.50
C VAL A 38 -0.79 -2.66 12.49
N GLU A 39 -1.55 -2.74 11.39
CA GLU A 39 -1.21 -3.60 10.25
C GLU A 39 -0.29 -2.84 9.29
N THR A 40 0.81 -3.46 8.88
CA THR A 40 1.71 -2.92 7.86
C THR A 40 1.85 -3.90 6.70
N VAL A 41 1.49 -3.44 5.50
CA VAL A 41 1.58 -4.23 4.26
C VAL A 41 2.70 -3.67 3.41
N TYR A 42 3.96 -4.05 3.69
CA TYR A 42 5.14 -3.36 3.13
C TYR A 42 5.15 -3.15 1.60
N PRO A 43 4.67 -4.08 0.76
CA PRO A 43 4.61 -3.84 -0.69
C PRO A 43 3.78 -2.61 -1.09
N THR A 44 2.82 -2.19 -0.27
CA THR A 44 1.95 -1.04 -0.60
C THR A 44 2.73 0.27 -0.64
N PHE A 45 3.81 0.41 0.14
CA PHE A 45 4.67 1.59 0.11
C PHE A 45 5.33 1.82 -1.26
N PHE A 46 5.56 0.75 -2.02
CA PHE A 46 6.19 0.79 -3.34
C PHE A 46 5.21 1.17 -4.46
N ILE A 47 3.91 0.94 -4.23
CA ILE A 47 2.85 1.19 -5.22
C ILE A 47 2.58 2.69 -5.40
N VAL A 48 3.08 3.55 -4.50
CA VAL A 48 3.03 5.02 -4.64
C VAL A 48 3.67 5.51 -5.95
N SER A 49 4.63 4.75 -6.50
CA SER A 49 5.20 5.01 -7.83
C SER A 49 4.15 5.03 -8.96
N GLY A 50 3.03 4.33 -8.79
CA GLY A 50 1.89 4.32 -9.69
C GLY A 50 1.23 5.68 -9.87
N LEU A 51 1.37 6.61 -8.91
CA LEU A 51 0.88 8.00 -9.06
C LEU A 51 1.62 8.77 -10.16
N ALA A 52 2.90 8.44 -10.41
CA ALA A 52 3.70 9.07 -11.46
C ALA A 52 3.63 8.29 -12.79
N ILE A 53 3.74 6.96 -12.73
CA ILE A 53 3.82 6.11 -13.93
C ILE A 53 2.42 5.87 -14.54
N GLY A 54 1.39 5.69 -13.72
CA GLY A 54 0.02 5.37 -14.15
C GLY A 54 -0.56 6.39 -15.13
N PRO A 55 -0.58 7.70 -14.82
CA PRO A 55 -1.08 8.73 -15.73
C PRO A 55 -0.32 8.78 -17.05
N MET A 56 1.01 8.61 -17.01
CA MET A 56 1.86 8.59 -18.21
C MET A 56 1.48 7.43 -19.14
N MET A 57 1.36 6.22 -18.58
CA MET A 57 0.96 5.03 -19.36
C MET A 57 -0.46 5.15 -19.91
N LEU A 58 -1.38 5.76 -19.15
CA LEU A 58 -2.75 5.97 -19.59
C LEU A 58 -2.82 6.93 -20.77
N VAL A 59 -2.19 8.10 -20.66
CA VAL A 59 -2.16 9.09 -21.75
C VAL A 59 -1.45 8.55 -22.98
N ALA A 60 -0.30 7.89 -22.80
CA ALA A 60 0.45 7.27 -23.89
C ALA A 60 -0.33 6.13 -24.56
N GLY A 61 -1.03 5.32 -23.75
CA GLY A 61 -1.89 4.23 -24.21
C GLY A 61 -3.06 4.73 -25.05
N VAL A 62 -3.81 5.73 -24.55
CA VAL A 62 -4.94 6.35 -25.27
C VAL A 62 -4.46 6.98 -26.57
N HIS A 63 -3.35 7.73 -26.54
CA HIS A 63 -2.78 8.32 -27.74
C HIS A 63 -2.42 7.25 -28.78
N THR A 64 -1.78 6.17 -28.35
CA THR A 64 -1.39 5.08 -29.25
C THR A 64 -2.62 4.35 -29.83
N LEU A 65 -3.72 4.24 -29.07
CA LEU A 65 -4.98 3.68 -29.57
C LEU A 65 -5.60 4.56 -30.66
N LEU A 66 -5.65 5.87 -30.43
CA LEU A 66 -6.31 6.81 -31.34
C LEU A 66 -5.49 7.05 -32.61
N TYR A 67 -4.19 7.28 -32.47
CA TYR A 67 -3.34 7.74 -33.57
C TYR A 67 -2.42 6.66 -34.14
N ARG A 68 -2.40 5.46 -33.55
CA ARG A 68 -1.52 4.33 -33.92
C ARG A 68 -0.03 4.68 -33.92
N LYS A 69 0.35 5.74 -33.21
CA LYS A 69 1.71 6.24 -33.06
C LYS A 69 2.02 6.49 -31.58
N PRO A 70 3.26 6.26 -31.13
CA PRO A 70 3.63 6.53 -29.74
C PRO A 70 3.55 8.02 -29.44
N LEU A 71 3.14 8.38 -28.23
CA LEU A 71 3.01 9.79 -27.80
C LEU A 71 4.31 10.58 -27.96
N THR A 72 5.46 9.93 -27.76
CA THR A 72 6.79 10.52 -27.90
C THR A 72 7.16 10.91 -29.32
N SER A 73 6.45 10.41 -30.34
CA SER A 73 6.66 10.79 -31.74
C SER A 73 6.01 12.10 -32.14
N GLN A 74 5.10 12.66 -31.32
CA GLN A 74 4.48 13.96 -31.61
C GLN A 74 5.44 15.13 -31.38
N SER A 75 6.20 15.11 -30.29
CA SER A 75 7.07 16.23 -29.94
C SER A 75 8.21 15.79 -29.01
N PRO A 76 9.38 16.45 -29.07
CA PRO A 76 10.47 16.22 -28.14
C PRO A 76 10.09 16.56 -26.69
N THR A 77 9.09 17.41 -26.48
CA THR A 77 8.57 17.77 -25.16
C THR A 77 7.90 16.57 -24.49
N TRP A 78 7.07 15.81 -25.21
CA TRP A 78 6.44 14.60 -24.67
C TRP A 78 7.45 13.54 -24.27
N PHE A 79 8.56 13.43 -25.02
CA PHE A 79 9.66 12.56 -24.65
C PHE A 79 10.31 12.99 -23.32
N LYS A 80 10.57 14.30 -23.13
CA LYS A 80 11.10 14.83 -21.87
C LYS A 80 10.15 14.61 -20.70
N ILE A 81 8.86 14.88 -20.88
CA ILE A 81 7.84 14.68 -19.82
C ILE A 81 7.76 13.21 -19.44
N ALA A 82 7.70 12.30 -20.41
CA ALA A 82 7.68 10.87 -20.17
C ALA A 82 8.94 10.40 -19.42
N GLY A 83 10.11 10.91 -19.79
CA GLY A 83 11.37 10.65 -19.09
C GLY A 83 11.38 11.13 -17.65
N HIS A 84 10.88 12.36 -17.39
CA HIS A 84 10.76 12.89 -16.03
C HIS A 84 9.78 12.09 -15.17
N LEU A 85 8.59 11.75 -15.68
CA LEU A 85 7.61 10.96 -14.94
C LEU A 85 8.12 9.54 -14.64
N LEU A 86 8.84 8.94 -15.59
CA LEU A 86 9.51 7.66 -15.35
C LEU A 86 10.60 7.79 -14.28
N GLY A 87 11.43 8.83 -14.35
CA GLY A 87 12.47 9.11 -13.35
C GLY A 87 11.88 9.32 -11.95
N VAL A 88 10.81 10.11 -11.83
CA VAL A 88 10.08 10.31 -10.57
C VAL A 88 9.49 8.98 -10.09
N GLY A 89 8.88 8.18 -10.97
CA GLY A 89 8.36 6.86 -10.64
C GLY A 89 9.44 5.92 -10.07
N ILE A 90 10.63 5.91 -10.65
CA ILE A 90 11.78 5.13 -10.17
C ILE A 90 12.24 5.63 -8.80
N ILE A 91 12.33 6.95 -8.58
CA ILE A 91 12.67 7.52 -7.27
C ILE A 91 11.62 7.15 -6.22
N LEU A 92 10.34 7.23 -6.56
CA LEU A 92 9.26 6.82 -5.67
C LEU A 92 9.37 5.33 -5.30
N LEU A 93 9.71 4.49 -6.28
CA LEU A 93 9.83 3.05 -6.07
C LEU A 93 11.09 2.66 -5.27
N LEU A 94 12.25 3.21 -5.60
CA LEU A 94 13.54 2.77 -5.06
C LEU A 94 14.02 3.57 -3.85
N VAL A 95 13.49 4.77 -3.64
CA VAL A 95 13.92 5.64 -2.54
C VAL A 95 12.76 5.86 -1.58
N VAL A 96 11.62 6.38 -2.05
CA VAL A 96 10.51 6.75 -1.17
C VAL A 96 9.83 5.52 -0.57
N GLY A 97 9.52 4.49 -1.36
CA GLY A 97 8.94 3.24 -0.87
C GLY A 97 9.75 2.60 0.27
N PRO A 98 11.05 2.35 0.08
CA PRO A 98 11.92 1.86 1.14
C PRO A 98 12.02 2.79 2.34
N ALA A 99 12.12 4.11 2.12
CA ALA A 99 12.17 5.08 3.21
C ALA A 99 10.91 5.04 4.07
N LEU A 100 9.72 4.93 3.46
CA LEU A 100 8.45 4.76 4.17
C LEU A 100 8.42 3.44 4.94
N ALA A 101 8.86 2.33 4.35
CA ALA A 101 8.92 1.03 5.01
C ALA A 101 9.83 1.05 6.25
N ILE A 102 11.05 1.57 6.10
CA ILE A 102 12.05 1.65 7.17
C ILE A 102 11.57 2.64 8.24
N GLY A 103 11.12 3.83 7.84
CA GLY A 103 10.64 4.87 8.74
C GLY A 103 9.45 4.40 9.58
N THR A 104 8.50 3.70 8.98
CA THR A 104 7.35 3.13 9.69
C THR A 104 7.80 2.08 10.71
N THR A 105 8.74 1.21 10.34
CA THR A 105 9.31 0.20 11.24
C THR A 105 10.02 0.84 12.44
N ILE A 106 10.82 1.88 12.20
CA ILE A 106 11.51 2.62 13.26
C ILE A 106 10.51 3.32 14.17
N ALA A 107 9.50 3.98 13.62
CA ALA A 107 8.46 4.66 14.39
C ALA A 107 7.70 3.68 15.29
N LEU A 108 7.31 2.52 14.77
CA LEU A 108 6.65 1.47 15.55
C LEU A 108 7.53 0.98 16.70
N LYS A 109 8.81 0.70 16.44
CA LYS A 109 9.77 0.30 17.48
C LYS A 109 9.97 1.38 18.55
N TYR A 110 10.02 2.65 18.14
CA TYR A 110 10.16 3.77 19.07
C TYR A 110 8.95 3.93 20.00
N MET A 111 7.76 3.51 19.55
CA MET A 111 6.53 3.48 20.35
C MET A 111 6.28 2.14 21.05
N ASP A 112 7.33 1.34 21.27
CA ASP A 112 7.28 0.04 21.96
C ASP A 112 6.37 -1.02 21.31
N TYR A 113 6.05 -0.88 20.01
CA TYR A 113 5.32 -1.92 19.29
C TYR A 113 6.22 -3.12 18.98
N ARG A 114 5.63 -4.32 19.10
CA ARG A 114 6.28 -5.60 18.79
C ARG A 114 5.58 -6.27 17.61
N ALA A 115 6.36 -6.87 16.73
CA ALA A 115 5.83 -7.63 15.61
C ALA A 115 5.20 -8.94 16.11
N CYS A 116 3.92 -9.16 15.78
CA CYS A 116 3.18 -10.36 16.14
C CYS A 116 2.86 -11.18 14.89
N SER A 117 3.55 -12.31 14.73
CA SER A 117 3.31 -13.23 13.61
C SER A 117 2.08 -14.13 13.79
N GLN A 118 1.56 -14.25 15.02
CA GLN A 118 0.43 -15.11 15.36
C GLN A 118 -0.91 -14.57 14.85
N LEU A 119 -1.04 -13.25 14.74
CA LEU A 119 -2.23 -12.56 14.20
C LEU A 119 -2.37 -12.70 12.68
N ARG A 120 -1.36 -13.27 12.01
CA ARG A 120 -1.31 -13.34 10.56
C ARG A 120 -2.26 -14.41 10.05
N VAL A 121 -3.07 -14.06 9.05
CA VAL A 121 -3.81 -15.04 8.24
C VAL A 121 -2.77 -15.99 7.62
N SER A 122 -2.88 -17.27 7.96
CA SER A 122 -1.96 -18.33 7.54
C SER A 122 -1.61 -18.21 6.05
N GLY A 123 -0.34 -17.92 5.74
CA GLY A 123 0.18 -17.83 4.36
C GLY A 123 0.53 -16.43 3.84
N SER A 124 0.09 -15.33 4.46
CA SER A 124 0.42 -13.98 3.97
C SER A 124 1.86 -13.58 4.33
N GLY A 125 2.80 -13.65 3.37
CA GLY A 125 4.20 -13.23 3.58
C GLY A 125 4.41 -11.72 3.65
N TRP A 126 3.40 -10.94 3.28
CA TRP A 126 3.53 -9.52 2.95
C TRP A 126 2.91 -8.58 3.98
N GLN A 127 2.17 -9.11 4.95
CA GLN A 127 1.51 -8.38 6.03
C GLN A 127 2.22 -8.66 7.36
N VAL A 128 2.50 -7.60 8.12
CA VAL A 128 3.06 -7.66 9.47
C VAL A 128 2.17 -6.88 10.41
N PHE A 129 1.68 -7.56 11.44
CA PHE A 129 0.93 -6.95 12.53
C PHE A 129 1.87 -6.52 13.65
N TRP A 130 1.66 -5.31 14.15
CA TRP A 130 2.40 -4.71 15.26
C TRP A 130 1.44 -4.47 16.41
N VAL A 131 1.81 -4.88 17.62
CA VAL A 131 1.00 -4.71 18.82
C VAL A 131 1.77 -3.94 19.88
N ASN A 132 1.09 -3.08 20.64
CA ASN A 132 1.70 -2.35 21.76
C ASN A 132 1.64 -3.12 23.10
N ASN A 133 0.92 -4.23 23.15
CA ASN A 133 0.81 -5.11 24.32
C ASN A 133 0.75 -6.57 23.88
N ASP A 134 1.53 -7.43 24.55
CA ASP A 134 1.62 -8.87 24.25
C ASP A 134 0.27 -9.59 24.38
N ASN A 135 -0.66 -9.08 25.18
CA ASN A 135 -2.02 -9.63 25.30
C ASN A 135 -2.83 -9.54 23.99
N TYR A 136 -2.47 -8.63 23.09
CA TYR A 136 -3.07 -8.52 21.76
C TYR A 136 -2.42 -9.46 20.74
N CYS A 137 -1.30 -10.10 21.08
CA CYS A 137 -0.69 -11.11 20.22
C CYS A 137 -1.25 -12.50 20.53
N PHE A 138 -2.15 -12.99 19.68
CA PHE A 138 -2.70 -14.33 19.78
C PHE A 138 -2.95 -14.92 18.40
N LYS A 139 -3.21 -16.23 18.36
CA LYS A 139 -3.70 -16.92 17.17
C LYS A 139 -5.23 -16.74 17.10
N PRO A 140 -5.78 -16.06 16.09
CA PRO A 140 -7.23 -15.86 15.97
C PRO A 140 -7.95 -17.17 15.62
N ASP A 141 -9.14 -17.33 16.19
CA ASP A 141 -10.04 -18.46 15.93
C ASP A 141 -10.87 -18.23 14.65
N SER A 142 -11.15 -16.96 14.35
CA SER A 142 -11.89 -16.53 13.16
C SER A 142 -11.47 -15.11 12.75
N TYR A 143 -11.85 -14.72 11.53
CA TYR A 143 -11.70 -13.37 11.02
C TYR A 143 -13.09 -12.87 10.62
N ILE A 144 -13.38 -11.59 10.87
CA ILE A 144 -14.57 -10.94 10.32
C ILE A 144 -14.34 -10.51 8.86
N GLU A 145 -15.39 -10.05 8.19
CA GLU A 145 -15.41 -9.69 6.77
C GLU A 145 -14.32 -8.66 6.40
N ASP A 146 -13.94 -7.79 7.34
CA ASP A 146 -12.85 -6.81 7.22
C ASP A 146 -11.46 -7.37 7.56
N SER A 147 -11.29 -8.70 7.62
CA SER A 147 -10.05 -9.39 7.98
C SER A 147 -9.52 -9.11 9.39
N TRP A 148 -10.35 -8.62 10.31
CA TRP A 148 -9.93 -8.42 11.70
C TRP A 148 -9.88 -9.73 12.48
N PRO A 149 -8.82 -9.96 13.27
CA PRO A 149 -8.64 -11.17 14.07
C PRO A 149 -9.60 -11.20 15.27
N CYS A 150 -10.31 -12.31 15.42
CA CYS A 150 -11.24 -12.55 16.53
C CYS A 150 -10.80 -13.77 17.34
N ARG A 151 -11.03 -13.71 18.65
CA ARG A 151 -10.77 -14.80 19.59
C ARG A 151 -11.97 -15.07 20.47
N ASN A 152 -12.28 -16.34 20.68
CA ASN A 152 -13.30 -16.75 21.63
C ASN A 152 -12.66 -16.86 23.03
N MET A 153 -13.16 -16.07 23.97
CA MET A 153 -12.81 -16.18 25.39
C MET A 153 -14.12 -16.31 26.19
N ASP A 154 -14.20 -17.32 27.05
CA ASP A 154 -15.34 -17.54 27.96
C ASP A 154 -16.72 -17.54 27.26
N GLY A 155 -16.80 -18.19 26.09
CA GLY A 155 -18.04 -18.30 25.29
C GLY A 155 -18.46 -17.01 24.59
N LYS A 156 -17.64 -15.95 24.63
CA LYS A 156 -17.84 -14.68 23.92
C LYS A 156 -16.75 -14.47 22.88
N THR A 157 -17.14 -14.00 21.70
CA THR A 157 -16.22 -13.65 20.62
C THR A 157 -15.74 -12.21 20.80
N TYR A 158 -14.44 -12.03 21.01
CA TYR A 158 -13.79 -10.73 21.06
C TYR A 158 -13.05 -10.50 19.74
N CYS A 159 -13.54 -9.57 18.94
CA CYS A 159 -12.86 -9.09 17.75
C CYS A 159 -12.11 -7.81 18.11
N LEU A 160 -10.80 -7.80 17.90
CA LEU A 160 -10.01 -6.60 18.16
C LEU A 160 -10.12 -5.66 16.97
N ARG A 161 -10.82 -4.54 17.16
CA ARG A 161 -10.73 -3.38 16.28
C ARG A 161 -9.36 -2.73 16.44
N ALA A 162 -8.61 -2.65 15.34
CA ALA A 162 -7.38 -1.85 15.28
C ALA A 162 -7.65 -0.33 15.26
N ASP A 163 -8.90 0.06 15.45
CA ASP A 163 -9.43 1.41 15.31
C ASP A 163 -9.22 2.24 16.58
N GLY A 164 -9.00 1.57 17.73
CA GLY A 164 -9.04 2.22 19.04
C GLY A 164 -10.42 2.79 19.41
N LEU A 165 -11.50 2.32 18.75
CA LEU A 165 -12.90 2.72 18.92
C LEU A 165 -13.84 1.51 18.92
#